data_AF-A0A177WBE8-F1
#
_entry.id   AF-A0A177WBE8-F1
#
_cell.length_a   1.000
_cell.length_b   1.000
_cell.length_c   1.000
_cell.angle_alpha   90.00
_cell.angle_beta   90.00
_cell.angle_gamma   90.00
#
_symmetry.space_group_name_H-M   'P 1'
#
loop_
_entity.id
_entity.type
_entity.pdbx_description
1 polymer ?
#
loop_
_entity_poly.entity_id
_entity_poly.type
_entity_poly.pdbx_seq_one_letter_code
_entity_poly.pdbx_strand_id
1 'polypeptide(L)'
;MDTTQLDGFVESKKVIPNTPSETTIVFLSNQAQTPESPDGGYGWLIVAASFVINIFIVGLPASYGVFEVAFTTQEDFKGTSSLAIAFIGSLATVGMPLFAIMSGRLSDIYGPRVISCIGAVIVCLSLIIASFSVAIWHLYITQGFLFGLGTSLSYIPILGVLPDWFQKRRGLAMGIAVSGGGIGGLAIAPILQKVISTMGWRWALRIIGIASGAGLFTSGLFLKMRVPSKRSTNIDFSYFKDSKFVRLFLMALVISLGWFVPLFYIPGFAVQYGMSKNIAALLVGLTNGASGIGRVTLGYLADTTGPVNVLIFCNVVATLLIFLLWPFATTLPLLLVFVILFGFVLGGFASLVPTGNAFSSLSLVNIAIL
;
A
#
# COMPACT_ATOMS: atom_id res chain seq x y z
N MET A 1 -58.33 10.56 -67.87
CA MET A 1 -59.25 10.68 -66.74
C MET A 1 -58.66 9.81 -65.65
N ASP A 2 -57.68 10.34 -64.92
CA ASP A 2 -57.82 11.08 -63.64
C ASP A 2 -57.59 10.07 -62.49
N THR A 3 -56.78 10.25 -61.44
CA THR A 3 -55.89 11.33 -60.96
C THR A 3 -55.07 10.74 -59.78
N THR A 4 -53.77 11.09 -59.69
CA THR A 4 -52.94 11.38 -58.48
C THR A 4 -53.02 10.58 -57.15
N GLN A 5 -51.90 9.92 -56.80
CA GLN A 5 -50.98 10.16 -55.65
C GLN A 5 -51.50 10.44 -54.20
N LEU A 6 -51.08 9.63 -53.20
CA LEU A 6 -50.09 9.92 -52.11
C LEU A 6 -50.21 9.00 -50.86
N ASP A 7 -49.05 8.47 -50.46
CA ASP A 7 -48.50 8.07 -49.14
C ASP A 7 -49.38 7.70 -47.92
N GLY A 8 -48.99 6.58 -47.28
CA GLY A 8 -49.38 6.21 -45.91
C GLY A 8 -48.66 4.95 -45.41
N PHE A 9 -47.54 5.16 -44.73
CA PHE A 9 -46.79 4.16 -43.93
C PHE A 9 -47.59 3.67 -42.69
N VAL A 10 -47.12 2.55 -42.08
CA VAL A 10 -47.43 1.98 -40.74
C VAL A 10 -48.35 0.73 -40.84
N GLU A 11 -48.06 -0.50 -40.35
CA GLU A 11 -47.24 -0.96 -39.22
C GLU A 11 -46.86 -2.45 -39.41
N SER A 12 -45.57 -2.82 -39.36
CA SER A 12 -45.15 -4.23 -39.23
C SER A 12 -44.94 -4.56 -37.75
N LYS A 13 -45.67 -5.57 -37.26
CA LYS A 13 -45.58 -6.10 -35.89
C LYS A 13 -44.14 -6.39 -35.50
N LYS A 14 -43.61 -5.62 -34.55
CA LYS A 14 -42.34 -5.89 -33.88
C LYS A 14 -42.57 -7.02 -32.85
N VAL A 15 -42.03 -8.20 -33.13
CA VAL A 15 -41.90 -9.30 -32.17
C VAL A 15 -40.94 -8.83 -31.07
N ILE A 16 -41.43 -8.70 -29.84
CA ILE A 16 -40.62 -8.45 -28.64
C ILE A 16 -40.14 -9.82 -28.14
N PRO A 17 -38.84 -10.13 -28.07
CA PRO A 17 -38.38 -11.36 -27.45
C PRO A 17 -38.16 -11.18 -25.95
N ASN A 18 -38.82 -12.07 -25.19
CA ASN A 18 -38.41 -12.66 -23.91
C ASN A 18 -38.27 -11.76 -22.67
N THR A 19 -39.37 -11.65 -21.92
CA THR A 19 -39.33 -11.48 -20.46
C THR A 19 -38.57 -12.66 -19.84
N PRO A 20 -37.55 -12.45 -18.98
CA PRO A 20 -36.84 -13.55 -18.33
C PRO A 20 -37.82 -14.36 -17.47
N SER A 21 -37.75 -15.69 -17.57
CA SER A 21 -38.60 -16.60 -16.80
C SER A 21 -38.44 -16.35 -15.30
N GLU A 22 -39.50 -16.54 -14.49
CA GLU A 22 -39.43 -16.42 -13.02
C GLU A 22 -38.28 -17.24 -12.43
N THR A 23 -37.96 -18.40 -13.03
CA THR A 23 -36.80 -19.21 -12.66
C THR A 23 -35.49 -18.48 -12.90
N THR A 24 -35.33 -17.76 -14.02
CA THR A 24 -34.17 -16.89 -14.27
C THR A 24 -34.12 -15.72 -13.28
N ILE A 25 -35.26 -15.12 -12.92
CA ILE A 25 -35.31 -14.03 -11.93
C ILE A 25 -34.93 -14.54 -10.53
N VAL A 26 -35.35 -15.76 -10.15
CA VAL A 26 -34.98 -16.41 -8.89
C VAL A 26 -33.53 -16.90 -8.88
N PHE A 27 -32.99 -17.36 -10.01
CA PHE A 27 -31.57 -17.68 -10.15
C PHE A 27 -30.69 -16.42 -10.10
N LEU A 28 -31.13 -15.30 -10.70
CA LEU A 28 -30.44 -14.01 -10.63
C LEU A 28 -30.53 -13.39 -9.24
N SER A 29 -31.67 -13.53 -8.53
CA SER A 29 -31.81 -13.05 -7.15
C SER A 29 -30.96 -13.84 -6.16
N ASN A 30 -30.81 -15.16 -6.37
CA ASN A 30 -29.93 -16.01 -5.56
C ASN A 30 -28.42 -15.83 -5.85
N GLN A 31 -28.03 -15.32 -7.02
CA GLN A 31 -26.63 -14.96 -7.30
C GLN A 31 -26.26 -13.53 -6.85
N ALA A 32 -27.24 -12.68 -6.54
CA ALA A 32 -27.04 -11.27 -6.20
C ALA A 32 -26.80 -10.99 -4.71
N GLN A 33 -27.02 -11.95 -3.81
CA GLN A 33 -26.75 -11.75 -2.37
C GLN A 33 -25.34 -12.24 -2.02
N THR A 34 -24.31 -11.50 -2.44
CA THR A 34 -23.10 -11.48 -1.62
C THR A 34 -23.52 -10.98 -0.23
N PRO A 35 -23.25 -11.72 0.85
CA PRO A 35 -23.73 -11.34 2.15
C PRO A 35 -23.19 -9.94 2.47
N GLU A 36 -24.09 -9.01 2.76
CA GLU A 36 -23.74 -7.60 2.99
C GLU A 36 -22.62 -7.51 4.03
N SER A 37 -21.63 -6.63 3.81
CA SER A 37 -20.45 -6.55 4.67
C SER A 37 -20.87 -6.20 6.09
N PRO A 38 -20.34 -6.84 7.15
CA PRO A 38 -20.82 -6.61 8.51
C PRO A 38 -20.49 -5.21 9.03
N ASP A 39 -19.51 -4.52 8.42
CA ASP A 39 -19.02 -3.20 8.82
C ASP A 39 -18.64 -3.12 10.32
N GLY A 40 -18.17 -4.24 10.88
CA GLY A 40 -17.85 -4.36 12.30
C GLY A 40 -17.50 -5.77 12.77
N GLY A 41 -17.59 -5.98 14.10
CA GLY A 41 -17.28 -7.26 14.75
C GLY A 41 -15.82 -7.68 14.57
N TYR A 42 -15.61 -8.92 14.10
CA TYR A 42 -14.28 -9.48 13.85
C TYR A 42 -13.46 -8.68 12.80
N GLY A 43 -14.13 -7.87 11.96
CA GLY A 43 -13.44 -6.95 11.04
C GLY A 43 -12.49 -5.98 11.76
N TRP A 44 -12.80 -5.53 12.98
CA TRP A 44 -11.91 -4.65 13.75
C TRP A 44 -10.68 -5.38 14.29
N LEU A 45 -10.78 -6.68 14.58
CA LEU A 45 -9.62 -7.50 14.91
C LEU A 45 -8.68 -7.65 13.70
N ILE A 46 -9.25 -7.79 12.50
CA ILE A 46 -8.48 -7.79 11.25
C ILE A 46 -7.81 -6.43 11.02
N VAL A 47 -8.49 -5.32 11.30
CA VAL A 47 -7.88 -3.98 11.24
C VAL A 47 -6.69 -3.88 12.20
N ALA A 48 -6.83 -4.35 13.44
CA ALA A 48 -5.74 -4.36 14.42
C ALA A 48 -4.56 -5.25 13.99
N ALA A 49 -4.83 -6.45 13.47
CA ALA A 49 -3.80 -7.33 12.92
C ALA A 49 -3.09 -6.69 11.71
N SER A 50 -3.87 -6.08 10.82
CA SER A 50 -3.34 -5.38 9.64
C SER A 50 -2.50 -4.16 10.01
N PHE A 51 -2.86 -3.47 11.10
CA PHE A 51 -2.08 -2.37 11.68
C PHE A 51 -0.70 -2.83 12.13
N VAL A 52 -0.63 -3.94 12.89
CA VAL A 52 0.65 -4.52 13.33
C VAL A 52 1.48 -4.99 12.14
N ILE A 53 0.85 -5.58 11.12
CA ILE A 53 1.56 -5.97 9.90
C ILE A 53 2.17 -4.76 9.19
N ASN A 54 1.41 -3.66 9.07
CA ASN A 54 1.88 -2.43 8.46
C ASN A 54 3.04 -1.78 9.24
N ILE A 55 3.04 -1.86 10.58
CA ILE A 55 4.16 -1.38 11.41
C ILE A 55 5.49 -1.95 10.93
N PHE A 56 5.57 -3.26 10.71
CA PHE A 56 6.82 -3.91 10.32
C PHE A 56 7.09 -3.78 8.81
N ILE A 57 6.08 -4.02 7.97
CA ILE A 57 6.31 -4.08 6.51
C ILE A 57 6.65 -2.72 5.93
N VAL A 58 6.02 -1.64 6.41
CA VAL A 58 6.30 -0.29 5.92
C VAL A 58 7.34 0.41 6.79
N GLY A 59 7.29 0.18 8.11
CA GLY A 59 8.18 0.85 9.05
C GLY A 59 9.64 0.39 8.99
N LEU A 60 9.91 -0.90 8.70
CA LEU A 60 11.28 -1.40 8.57
C LEU A 60 12.02 -0.82 7.35
N PRO A 61 11.46 -0.86 6.12
CA PRO A 61 12.07 -0.19 4.98
C PRO A 61 12.27 1.30 5.20
N ALA A 62 11.29 1.98 5.81
CA ALA A 62 11.41 3.40 6.15
C ALA A 62 12.57 3.68 7.12
N SER A 63 12.93 2.70 7.95
CA SER A 63 14.04 2.79 8.92
C SER A 63 15.37 2.24 8.38
N TYR A 64 15.44 1.84 7.10
CA TYR A 64 16.64 1.23 6.51
C TYR A 64 17.88 2.14 6.59
N GLY A 65 17.69 3.46 6.53
CA GLY A 65 18.80 4.42 6.64
C GLY A 65 19.65 4.25 7.91
N VAL A 66 19.09 3.70 8.99
CA VAL A 66 19.85 3.39 10.21
C VAL A 66 20.83 2.22 9.96
N PHE A 67 20.40 1.19 9.22
CA PHE A 67 21.28 0.09 8.83
C PHE A 67 22.31 0.52 7.79
N GLU A 68 21.94 1.39 6.84
CA GLU A 68 22.88 1.94 5.86
C GLU A 68 24.07 2.66 6.52
N VAL A 69 23.78 3.53 7.50
CA VAL A 69 24.82 4.20 8.30
C VAL A 69 25.64 3.17 9.10
N ALA A 70 24.99 2.15 9.66
CA ALA A 70 25.72 1.10 10.37
C ALA A 70 26.68 0.33 9.45
N PHE A 71 26.26 -0.02 8.22
CA PHE A 71 27.06 -0.79 7.26
C PHE A 71 28.25 0.00 6.70
N THR A 72 28.08 1.30 6.43
CA THR A 72 29.16 2.17 5.95
C THR A 72 30.33 2.29 6.93
N THR A 73 30.12 2.02 8.21
CA THR A 73 31.15 2.10 9.26
C THR A 73 31.88 0.77 9.52
N GLN A 74 31.42 -0.35 8.94
CA GLN A 74 31.99 -1.67 9.21
C GLN A 74 33.20 -1.97 8.32
N GLU A 75 34.16 -2.69 8.89
CA GLU A 75 35.35 -3.14 8.15
C GLU A 75 35.02 -4.12 7.03
N ASP A 76 34.04 -5.01 7.26
CA ASP A 76 33.58 -6.03 6.31
C ASP A 76 33.08 -5.43 4.97
N PHE A 77 32.67 -4.16 4.96
CA PHE A 77 32.13 -3.48 3.78
C PHE A 77 32.99 -2.30 3.31
N LYS A 78 34.21 -2.12 3.87
CA LYS A 78 35.14 -1.06 3.47
C LYS A 78 35.46 -1.18 1.97
N GLY A 79 35.35 -0.06 1.25
CA GLY A 79 35.58 0.01 -0.20
C GLY A 79 34.31 -0.13 -1.06
N THR A 80 33.16 -0.44 -0.45
CA THR A 80 31.88 -0.46 -1.17
C THR A 80 31.31 0.95 -1.29
N SER A 81 30.73 1.30 -2.44
CA SER A 81 30.12 2.62 -2.64
C SER A 81 28.86 2.79 -1.77
N SER A 82 28.60 4.02 -1.31
CA SER A 82 27.36 4.33 -0.57
C SER A 82 26.10 3.96 -1.38
N LEU A 83 26.16 4.12 -2.70
CA LEU A 83 25.09 3.74 -3.61
C LEU A 83 24.81 2.22 -3.60
N ALA A 84 25.84 1.39 -3.53
CA ALA A 84 25.69 -0.06 -3.42
C ALA A 84 25.01 -0.45 -2.09
N ILE A 85 25.34 0.22 -0.99
CA ILE A 85 24.69 -0.05 0.31
C ILE A 85 23.23 0.45 0.31
N ALA A 86 22.96 1.64 -0.23
CA ALA A 86 21.59 2.17 -0.37
C ALA A 86 20.71 1.25 -1.23
N PHE A 87 21.28 0.60 -2.24
CA PHE A 87 20.56 -0.29 -3.16
C PHE A 87 19.89 -1.48 -2.46
N ILE A 88 20.43 -1.96 -1.33
CA ILE A 88 19.79 -3.04 -0.53
C ILE A 88 18.40 -2.59 -0.06
N GLY A 89 18.28 -1.38 0.49
CA GLY A 89 17.01 -0.82 0.97
C GLY A 89 16.03 -0.54 -0.17
N SER A 90 16.53 -0.10 -1.32
CA SER A 90 15.72 0.06 -2.53
C SER A 90 15.18 -1.30 -3.01
N LEU A 91 16.02 -2.34 -3.04
CA LEU A 91 15.62 -3.68 -3.44
C LEU A 91 14.57 -4.27 -2.48
N ALA A 92 14.72 -4.04 -1.17
CA ALA A 92 13.73 -4.42 -0.16
C ALA A 92 12.37 -3.75 -0.41
N THR A 93 12.38 -2.45 -0.72
CA THR A 93 11.17 -1.64 -0.94
C THR A 93 10.49 -2.01 -2.26
N VAL A 94 11.25 -2.24 -3.32
CA VAL A 94 10.73 -2.65 -4.65
C VAL A 94 10.29 -4.11 -4.67
N GLY A 95 10.86 -4.97 -3.83
CA GLY A 95 10.47 -6.37 -3.73
C GLY A 95 8.98 -6.54 -3.39
N MET A 96 8.43 -5.69 -2.52
CA MET A 96 7.00 -5.75 -2.15
C MET A 96 6.06 -5.63 -3.37
N PRO A 97 6.12 -4.56 -4.20
CA PRO A 97 5.31 -4.47 -5.42
C PRO A 97 5.75 -5.45 -6.52
N LEU A 98 7.04 -5.79 -6.62
CA LEU A 98 7.54 -6.72 -7.64
C LEU A 98 6.87 -8.10 -7.54
N PHE A 99 6.69 -8.60 -6.31
CA PHE A 99 6.04 -9.89 -6.06
C PHE A 99 4.53 -9.79 -5.84
N ALA A 100 3.92 -8.62 -6.04
CA ALA A 100 2.52 -8.39 -5.67
C ALA A 100 1.54 -9.30 -6.42
N ILE A 101 1.75 -9.50 -7.73
CA ILE A 101 0.91 -10.38 -8.56
C ILE A 101 1.00 -11.84 -8.07
N MET A 102 2.23 -12.29 -7.79
CA MET A 102 2.47 -13.64 -7.29
C MET A 102 1.82 -13.85 -5.91
N SER A 103 2.01 -12.89 -5.00
CA SER A 103 1.45 -12.91 -3.66
C SER A 103 -0.09 -12.92 -3.68
N GLY A 104 -0.71 -12.08 -4.53
CA GLY A 104 -2.16 -12.06 -4.71
C GLY A 104 -2.71 -13.41 -5.17
N ARG A 105 -2.08 -14.03 -6.18
CA ARG A 105 -2.49 -15.36 -6.68
C ARG A 105 -2.34 -16.45 -5.64
N LEU A 106 -1.22 -16.49 -4.94
CA LEU A 106 -1.01 -17.46 -3.86
C LEU A 106 -2.05 -17.27 -2.75
N SER A 107 -2.38 -16.02 -2.42
CA SER A 107 -3.41 -15.69 -1.43
C SER A 107 -4.80 -16.13 -1.88
N ASP A 108 -5.12 -16.03 -3.17
CA ASP A 108 -6.39 -16.49 -3.74
C ASP A 108 -6.49 -18.03 -3.72
N ILE A 109 -5.38 -18.76 -3.92
CA ILE A 109 -5.35 -20.24 -3.96
C ILE A 109 -5.29 -20.88 -2.57
N TYR A 110 -4.33 -20.47 -1.75
CA TYR A 110 -4.03 -21.10 -0.45
C TYR A 110 -4.68 -20.36 0.72
N GLY A 111 -5.30 -19.22 0.46
CA GLY A 111 -5.94 -18.37 1.45
C GLY A 111 -4.98 -17.35 2.08
N PRO A 112 -5.51 -16.18 2.51
CA PRO A 112 -4.71 -15.06 2.98
C PRO A 112 -3.93 -15.35 4.27
N ARG A 113 -4.48 -16.20 5.15
CA ARG A 113 -3.86 -16.58 6.43
C ARG A 113 -2.54 -17.32 6.23
N VAL A 114 -2.57 -18.37 5.41
CA VAL A 114 -1.42 -19.26 5.18
C VAL A 114 -0.30 -18.47 4.51
N ILE A 115 -0.63 -17.71 3.47
CA ILE A 115 0.36 -16.92 2.73
C ILE A 115 0.98 -15.81 3.59
N SER A 116 0.18 -15.14 4.42
CA SER A 116 0.70 -14.14 5.35
C SER A 116 1.66 -14.76 6.40
N CYS A 117 1.32 -15.94 6.95
CA CYS A 117 2.19 -16.64 7.89
C CYS A 117 3.50 -17.12 7.24
N ILE A 118 3.45 -17.60 6.00
CA ILE A 118 4.65 -17.97 5.22
C ILE A 118 5.52 -16.72 5.01
N GLY A 119 4.91 -15.60 4.62
CA GLY A 119 5.60 -14.33 4.48
C GLY A 119 6.29 -13.88 5.77
N ALA A 120 5.63 -14.02 6.92
CA ALA A 120 6.19 -13.71 8.23
C ALA A 120 7.46 -14.53 8.55
N VAL A 121 7.43 -15.84 8.26
CA VAL A 121 8.58 -16.72 8.44
C VAL A 121 9.72 -16.31 7.52
N ILE A 122 9.43 -15.99 6.25
CA ILE A 122 10.43 -15.53 5.29
C ILE A 122 11.08 -14.22 5.74
N VAL A 123 10.30 -13.25 6.23
CA VAL A 123 10.83 -11.98 6.79
C VAL A 123 11.76 -12.23 7.99
N CYS A 124 11.35 -13.12 8.89
CA CYS A 124 12.15 -13.48 10.06
C CYS A 124 13.49 -14.09 9.64
N LEU A 125 13.44 -15.11 8.79
CA LEU A 125 14.62 -15.82 8.30
C LEU A 125 15.52 -14.90 7.47
N SER A 126 14.95 -14.02 6.64
CA SER A 126 15.74 -13.10 5.81
C SER A 126 16.60 -12.17 6.67
N LEU A 127 16.05 -11.65 7.77
CA LEU A 127 16.78 -10.76 8.67
C LEU A 127 17.78 -11.51 9.57
N ILE A 128 17.43 -12.71 10.03
CA ILE A 128 18.34 -13.55 10.82
C ILE A 128 19.53 -13.98 9.97
N ILE A 129 19.30 -14.47 8.74
CA ILE A 129 20.38 -14.87 7.82
C ILE A 129 21.23 -13.64 7.45
N ALA A 130 20.62 -12.48 7.23
CA ALA A 130 21.35 -11.23 6.99
C ALA A 130 22.36 -10.92 8.10
N SER A 131 22.08 -11.29 9.36
CA SER A 131 23.00 -11.06 10.50
C SER A 131 24.33 -11.81 10.41
N PHE A 132 24.41 -12.86 9.58
CA PHE A 132 25.63 -13.64 9.34
C PHE A 132 26.39 -13.19 8.09
N SER A 133 25.94 -12.11 7.44
CA SER A 133 26.55 -11.62 6.20
C SER A 133 27.95 -11.08 6.43
N VAL A 134 28.90 -11.56 5.63
CA VAL A 134 30.29 -11.07 5.55
C VAL A 134 30.60 -10.31 4.24
N ALA A 135 29.66 -10.27 3.31
CA ALA A 135 29.82 -9.64 2.00
C ALA A 135 28.52 -8.96 1.58
N ILE A 136 28.59 -7.89 0.79
CA ILE A 136 27.42 -7.07 0.48
C ILE A 136 26.37 -7.82 -0.35
N TRP A 137 26.80 -8.75 -1.20
CA TRP A 137 25.88 -9.55 -2.01
C TRP A 137 25.00 -10.48 -1.16
N HIS A 138 25.46 -10.91 0.02
CA HIS A 138 24.62 -11.62 0.98
C HIS A 138 23.44 -10.74 1.41
N LEU A 139 23.67 -9.44 1.64
CA LEU A 139 22.63 -8.49 2.03
C LEU A 139 21.66 -8.18 0.88
N TYR A 140 22.13 -8.14 -0.38
CA TYR A 140 21.22 -8.03 -1.53
C TYR A 140 20.22 -9.18 -1.60
N ILE A 141 20.68 -10.41 -1.36
CA ILE A 141 19.82 -11.59 -1.40
C ILE A 141 18.90 -11.64 -0.17
N THR A 142 19.46 -11.44 1.02
CA THR A 142 18.73 -11.62 2.28
C THR A 142 17.84 -10.42 2.60
N GLN A 143 18.43 -9.26 2.88
CA GLN A 143 17.71 -8.05 3.28
C GLN A 143 17.03 -7.34 2.11
N GLY A 144 17.50 -7.53 0.88
CA GLY A 144 16.84 -7.03 -0.33
C GLY A 144 15.74 -7.96 -0.83
N PHE A 145 16.14 -9.01 -1.55
CA PHE A 145 15.23 -9.88 -2.28
C PHE A 145 14.31 -10.73 -1.38
N LEU A 146 14.86 -11.51 -0.45
CA LEU A 146 14.08 -12.40 0.42
C LEU A 146 13.15 -11.62 1.35
N PHE A 147 13.64 -10.53 1.93
CA PHE A 147 12.80 -9.64 2.74
C PHE A 147 11.68 -9.03 1.89
N GLY A 148 11.98 -8.54 0.69
CA GLY A 148 10.98 -8.01 -0.24
C GLY A 148 9.91 -9.03 -0.65
N LEU A 149 10.29 -10.29 -0.83
CA LEU A 149 9.36 -11.41 -1.05
C LEU A 149 8.47 -11.65 0.17
N GLY A 150 9.06 -11.76 1.37
CA GLY A 150 8.33 -12.00 2.60
C GLY A 150 7.34 -10.88 2.95
N THR A 151 7.72 -9.62 2.72
CA THR A 151 6.84 -8.46 2.89
C THR A 151 5.69 -8.47 1.88
N SER A 152 5.94 -8.84 0.62
CA SER A 152 4.87 -8.98 -0.38
C SER A 152 3.85 -10.06 0.00
N LEU A 153 4.31 -11.22 0.45
CA LEU A 153 3.44 -12.33 0.90
C LEU A 153 2.62 -11.96 2.14
N SER A 154 3.15 -11.09 3.00
CA SER A 154 2.45 -10.66 4.21
C SER A 154 1.48 -9.49 3.99
N TYR A 155 1.80 -8.57 3.07
CA TYR A 155 1.05 -7.33 2.85
C TYR A 155 -0.11 -7.46 1.88
N ILE A 156 0.10 -8.10 0.72
CA ILE A 156 -0.91 -8.15 -0.34
C ILE A 156 -2.22 -8.84 0.09
N PRO A 157 -2.21 -9.92 0.88
CA PRO A 157 -3.45 -10.52 1.38
C PRO A 157 -4.34 -9.53 2.15
N ILE A 158 -3.75 -8.60 2.90
CA ILE A 158 -4.47 -7.60 3.70
C ILE A 158 -5.32 -6.68 2.82
N LEU A 159 -4.78 -6.29 1.66
CA LEU A 159 -5.46 -5.40 0.72
C LEU A 159 -6.75 -6.01 0.17
N GLY A 160 -6.83 -7.35 0.12
CA GLY A 160 -8.05 -8.07 -0.28
C GLY A 160 -9.00 -8.35 0.90
N VAL A 161 -8.46 -8.63 2.09
CA VAL A 161 -9.28 -9.02 3.24
C VAL A 161 -10.03 -7.83 3.85
N LEU A 162 -9.41 -6.65 3.98
CA LEU A 162 -10.08 -5.52 4.65
C LEU A 162 -11.36 -5.04 3.92
N PRO A 163 -11.36 -4.85 2.58
CA PRO A 163 -12.57 -4.46 1.84
C PRO A 163 -13.70 -5.50 1.83
N ASP A 164 -13.40 -6.75 2.22
CA ASP A 164 -14.37 -7.85 2.33
C ASP A 164 -15.18 -7.78 3.65
N TRP A 165 -14.64 -7.11 4.67
CA TRP A 165 -15.30 -6.96 5.98
C TRP A 165 -16.03 -5.63 6.16
N PHE A 166 -15.64 -4.61 5.40
CA PHE A 166 -16.22 -3.28 5.48
C PHE A 166 -16.75 -2.88 4.11
N GLN A 167 -17.88 -2.18 4.06
CA GLN A 167 -18.45 -1.55 2.86
C GLN A 167 -18.69 -0.07 3.08
N LYS A 168 -19.36 0.32 4.18
CA LYS A 168 -19.62 1.71 4.54
C LYS A 168 -18.42 2.40 5.19
N ARG A 169 -17.55 1.65 5.87
CA ARG A 169 -16.37 2.17 6.61
C ARG A 169 -15.03 1.68 6.03
N ARG A 170 -14.97 1.50 4.71
CA ARG A 170 -13.81 0.90 4.02
C ARG A 170 -12.56 1.76 4.15
N GLY A 171 -12.70 3.03 3.83
CA GLY A 171 -11.64 4.04 3.90
C GLY A 171 -11.15 4.23 5.32
N LEU A 172 -12.04 4.29 6.33
CA LEU A 172 -11.64 4.33 7.74
C LEU A 172 -10.87 3.07 8.16
N ALA A 173 -11.37 1.88 7.83
CA ALA A 173 -10.72 0.62 8.18
C ALA A 173 -9.33 0.47 7.53
N MET A 174 -9.22 0.79 6.23
CA MET A 174 -7.95 0.83 5.51
C MET A 174 -7.02 1.92 6.05
N GLY A 175 -7.57 3.09 6.37
CA GLY A 175 -6.83 4.21 6.96
C GLY A 175 -6.18 3.83 8.27
N ILE A 176 -6.95 3.23 9.20
CA ILE A 176 -6.43 2.71 10.47
C ILE A 176 -5.39 1.63 10.20
N ALA A 177 -5.71 0.59 9.42
CA ALA A 177 -4.77 -0.51 9.16
C ALA A 177 -3.44 -0.01 8.56
N VAL A 178 -3.49 0.86 7.55
CA VAL A 178 -2.30 1.38 6.89
C VAL A 178 -1.58 2.39 7.78
N SER A 179 -2.25 3.10 8.70
CA SER A 179 -1.59 4.05 9.63
C SER A 179 -0.46 3.44 10.47
N GLY A 180 -0.51 2.13 10.72
CA GLY A 180 0.56 1.38 11.38
C GLY A 180 1.93 1.58 10.72
N GLY A 181 1.98 1.74 9.40
CA GLY A 181 3.23 1.99 8.68
C GLY A 181 3.88 3.34 9.01
N GLY A 182 3.09 4.39 9.23
CA GLY A 182 3.59 5.70 9.64
C GLY A 182 4.12 5.66 11.08
N ILE A 183 3.38 5.02 11.99
CA ILE A 183 3.80 4.83 13.39
C ILE A 183 5.04 3.94 13.48
N GLY A 184 5.10 2.87 12.70
CA GLY A 184 6.26 2.00 12.58
C GLY A 184 7.50 2.75 12.08
N GLY A 185 7.36 3.57 11.05
CA GLY A 185 8.46 4.40 10.55
C GLY A 185 8.97 5.42 11.58
N LEU A 186 8.09 5.96 12.44
CA LEU A 186 8.47 6.86 13.53
C LEU A 186 9.19 6.12 14.68
N ALA A 187 8.69 4.94 15.07
CA ALA A 187 9.14 4.26 16.28
C ALA A 187 10.33 3.30 16.05
N ILE A 188 10.40 2.62 14.90
CA ILE A 188 11.41 1.58 14.65
C ILE A 188 12.80 2.18 14.51
N ALA A 189 12.96 3.31 13.83
CA ALA A 189 14.25 3.97 13.63
C ALA A 189 15.02 4.27 14.94
N PRO A 190 14.45 4.95 15.95
CA PRO A 190 15.16 5.21 17.21
C PRO A 190 15.44 3.93 18.01
N ILE A 191 14.52 2.95 17.98
CA ILE A 191 14.73 1.65 18.62
C ILE A 191 15.93 0.94 17.97
N LEU A 192 15.98 0.87 16.64
CA LEU A 192 17.10 0.28 15.91
C LEU A 192 18.41 1.01 16.20
N GLN A 193 18.42 2.34 16.23
CA GLN A 193 19.61 3.12 16.54
C GLN A 193 20.15 2.80 17.95
N LYS A 194 19.26 2.67 18.94
CA LYS A 194 19.65 2.29 20.30
C LYS A 194 20.20 0.86 20.38
N VAL A 195 19.59 -0.08 19.67
CA VAL A 195 20.05 -1.47 19.63
C VAL A 195 21.40 -1.59 18.91
N ILE A 196 21.57 -0.91 17.78
CA ILE A 196 22.81 -0.92 17.00
C ILE A 196 23.96 -0.30 17.81
N SER A 197 23.73 0.81 18.51
CA SER A 197 24.77 1.47 19.31
C SER A 197 25.19 0.67 20.55
N THR A 198 24.36 -0.25 21.05
CA THR A 198 24.64 -1.02 22.27
C THR A 198 25.10 -2.45 22.00
N MET A 199 24.51 -3.12 21.00
CA MET A 199 24.73 -4.54 20.69
C MET A 199 25.30 -4.80 19.29
N GLY A 200 25.42 -3.74 18.47
CA GLY A 200 25.87 -3.85 17.08
C GLY A 200 24.76 -4.25 16.10
N TRP A 201 25.07 -4.10 14.80
CA TRP A 201 24.11 -4.30 13.71
C TRP A 201 23.65 -5.76 13.55
N ARG A 202 24.53 -6.73 13.85
CA ARG A 202 24.21 -8.16 13.75
C ARG A 202 23.10 -8.55 14.73
N TRP A 203 23.23 -8.14 15.99
CA TRP A 203 22.19 -8.35 17.00
C TRP A 203 20.92 -7.56 16.70
N ALA A 204 21.05 -6.33 16.18
CA ALA A 204 19.90 -5.56 15.75
C ALA A 204 19.06 -6.30 14.68
N LEU A 205 19.70 -6.89 13.66
CA LEU A 205 19.03 -7.70 12.64
C LEU A 205 18.31 -8.93 13.22
N ARG A 206 18.92 -9.61 14.21
CA ARG A 206 18.30 -10.79 14.86
C ARG A 206 17.08 -10.38 15.70
N ILE A 207 17.24 -9.36 16.54
CA ILE A 207 16.16 -8.87 17.41
C ILE A 207 14.98 -8.39 16.58
N ILE A 208 15.24 -7.56 15.56
CA ILE A 208 14.17 -7.03 14.71
C ILE A 208 13.58 -8.11 13.79
N GLY A 209 14.37 -9.08 13.35
CA GLY A 209 13.90 -10.25 12.60
C GLY A 209 12.92 -11.10 13.41
N ILE A 210 13.26 -11.42 14.66
CA ILE A 210 12.39 -12.18 15.56
C ILE A 210 11.14 -11.37 15.91
N ALA A 211 11.30 -10.08 16.26
CA ALA A 211 10.18 -9.22 16.63
C ALA A 211 9.18 -9.03 15.47
N SER A 212 9.68 -8.73 14.27
CA SER A 212 8.84 -8.60 13.08
C SER A 212 8.24 -9.93 12.68
N GLY A 213 9.00 -11.03 12.68
CA GLY A 213 8.50 -12.38 12.41
C GLY A 213 7.36 -12.77 13.34
N ALA A 214 7.52 -12.61 14.66
CA ALA A 214 6.49 -12.93 15.63
C ALA A 214 5.25 -12.04 15.46
N GLY A 215 5.43 -10.72 15.30
CA GLY A 215 4.33 -9.78 15.09
C GLY A 215 3.54 -10.04 13.81
N LEU A 216 4.24 -10.33 12.70
CA LEU A 216 3.64 -10.68 11.43
C LEU A 216 2.92 -12.04 11.49
N PHE A 217 3.54 -13.05 12.11
CA PHE A 217 2.97 -14.39 12.18
C PHE A 217 1.69 -14.40 13.03
N THR A 218 1.75 -13.83 14.23
CA THR A 218 0.58 -13.70 15.12
C THR A 218 -0.55 -12.92 14.47
N SER A 219 -0.24 -11.80 13.79
CA SER A 219 -1.24 -11.02 13.07
C SER A 219 -1.82 -11.77 11.86
N GLY A 220 -0.97 -12.51 11.14
CA GLY A 220 -1.36 -13.34 10.00
C GLY A 220 -2.38 -14.42 10.38
N LEU A 221 -2.28 -15.01 11.57
CA LEU A 221 -3.24 -16.01 12.08
C LEU A 221 -4.67 -15.46 12.18
N PHE A 222 -4.83 -14.17 12.48
CA PHE A 222 -6.14 -13.54 12.59
C PHE A 222 -6.78 -13.21 11.24
N LEU A 223 -6.00 -13.19 10.15
CA LEU A 223 -6.55 -12.93 8.82
C LEU A 223 -7.55 -14.04 8.44
N LYS A 224 -8.71 -13.60 7.95
CA LYS A 224 -9.79 -14.47 7.50
C LYS A 224 -10.56 -13.79 6.38
N MET A 225 -10.62 -14.44 5.22
CA MET A 225 -11.53 -14.04 4.15
C MET A 225 -12.94 -14.52 4.48
N ARG A 226 -13.95 -13.67 4.27
CA ARG A 226 -15.37 -13.98 4.47
C ARG A 226 -15.97 -14.53 3.19
N VAL A 227 -15.70 -13.90 2.05
CA VAL A 227 -16.17 -14.37 0.75
C VAL A 227 -15.02 -15.08 0.05
N PRO A 228 -15.12 -16.40 -0.23
CA PRO A 228 -14.07 -17.12 -0.95
C PRO A 228 -13.88 -16.50 -2.34
N SER A 229 -12.63 -16.13 -2.64
CA SER A 229 -12.22 -15.57 -3.92
C SER A 229 -12.46 -16.57 -5.06
N LYS A 230 -13.53 -16.39 -5.84
CA LYS A 230 -13.71 -17.12 -7.12
C LYS A 230 -12.86 -16.49 -8.23
N ARG A 231 -11.59 -16.16 -7.97
CA ARG A 231 -10.73 -15.50 -8.96
C ARG A 231 -10.09 -16.53 -9.88
N SER A 232 -10.17 -16.27 -11.19
CA SER A 232 -9.53 -17.06 -12.23
C SER A 232 -8.03 -17.20 -11.96
N THR A 233 -7.50 -18.40 -12.14
CA THR A 233 -6.08 -18.69 -11.92
C THR A 233 -5.19 -18.08 -12.99
N ASN A 234 -5.73 -17.57 -14.10
CA ASN A 234 -4.96 -17.01 -15.21
C ASN A 234 -4.73 -15.51 -15.04
N ILE A 235 -3.52 -15.04 -15.37
CA ILE A 235 -3.24 -13.61 -15.47
C ILE A 235 -4.01 -13.11 -16.69
N ASP A 236 -5.04 -12.32 -16.44
CA ASP A 236 -5.83 -11.76 -17.52
C ASP A 236 -5.19 -10.47 -18.03
N PHE A 237 -4.47 -10.57 -19.15
CA PHE A 237 -3.90 -9.41 -19.82
C PHE A 237 -4.95 -8.58 -20.59
N SER A 238 -6.23 -9.02 -20.60
CA SER A 238 -7.32 -8.27 -21.24
C SER A 238 -7.50 -6.87 -20.65
N TYR A 239 -7.18 -6.67 -19.37
CA TYR A 239 -7.27 -5.36 -18.71
C TYR A 239 -6.37 -4.29 -19.35
N PHE A 240 -5.24 -4.67 -19.96
CA PHE A 240 -4.38 -3.72 -20.69
C PHE A 240 -5.00 -3.23 -22.01
N LYS A 241 -6.10 -3.84 -22.46
CA LYS A 241 -6.87 -3.37 -23.61
C LYS A 241 -7.94 -2.35 -23.21
N ASP A 242 -8.30 -2.26 -21.92
CA ASP A 242 -9.24 -1.26 -21.43
C ASP A 242 -8.55 0.10 -21.28
N SER A 243 -9.00 1.07 -22.08
CA SER A 243 -8.51 2.45 -22.06
C SER A 243 -8.63 3.13 -20.69
N LYS A 244 -9.66 2.78 -19.90
CA LYS A 244 -9.81 3.31 -18.53
C LYS A 244 -8.72 2.78 -17.61
N PHE A 245 -8.43 1.49 -17.68
CA PHE A 245 -7.36 0.86 -16.91
C PHE A 245 -5.99 1.44 -17.28
N VAL A 246 -5.68 1.53 -18.58
CA VAL A 246 -4.39 2.08 -19.06
C VAL A 246 -4.19 3.52 -18.59
N ARG A 247 -5.23 4.37 -18.65
CA ARG A 247 -5.14 5.75 -18.14
C ARG A 247 -4.88 5.79 -16.63
N LEU A 248 -5.61 5.02 -15.84
CA LEU A 248 -5.40 4.94 -14.39
C LEU A 248 -4.01 4.41 -14.04
N PHE A 249 -3.54 3.40 -14.77
CA PHE A 249 -2.21 2.84 -14.61
C PHE A 249 -1.11 3.87 -14.91
N LEU A 250 -1.19 4.60 -16.03
CA LEU A 250 -0.23 5.64 -16.38
C LEU A 250 -0.23 6.79 -15.38
N MET A 251 -1.41 7.22 -14.90
CA MET A 251 -1.51 8.24 -13.85
C MET A 251 -0.85 7.76 -12.55
N ALA A 252 -1.13 6.54 -12.10
CA ALA A 252 -0.51 5.96 -10.92
C ALA A 252 1.02 5.85 -11.05
N LEU A 253 1.52 5.51 -12.24
CA LEU A 253 2.95 5.45 -12.53
C LEU A 253 3.60 6.83 -12.40
N VAL A 254 3.03 7.86 -13.04
CA VAL A 254 3.55 9.24 -12.98
C VAL A 254 3.52 9.78 -11.55
N ILE A 255 2.42 9.57 -10.82
CA ILE A 255 2.30 10.00 -9.42
C ILE A 255 3.35 9.30 -8.55
N SER A 256 3.58 8.01 -8.75
CA SER A 256 4.56 7.23 -7.96
C SER A 256 5.99 7.75 -8.12
N LEU A 257 6.36 8.34 -9.26
CA LEU A 257 7.68 8.94 -9.48
C LEU A 257 7.89 10.20 -8.64
N GLY A 258 6.88 11.07 -8.53
CA GLY A 258 6.95 12.29 -7.72
C GLY A 258 6.81 12.03 -6.21
N TRP A 259 6.11 10.96 -5.85
CA TRP A 259 5.72 10.62 -4.48
C TRP A 259 6.88 10.55 -3.48
N PHE A 260 7.97 9.91 -3.89
CA PHE A 260 9.10 9.62 -3.00
C PHE A 260 10.10 10.78 -2.86
N VAL A 261 10.05 11.76 -3.77
CA VAL A 261 11.09 12.81 -3.85
C VAL A 261 11.20 13.62 -2.54
N PRO A 262 10.11 14.19 -1.98
CA PRO A 262 10.27 14.96 -0.74
C PRO A 262 10.74 14.09 0.43
N LEU A 263 10.26 12.84 0.52
CA LEU A 263 10.61 11.93 1.60
C LEU A 263 12.13 11.67 1.69
N PHE A 264 12.83 11.57 0.55
CA PHE A 264 14.27 11.33 0.51
C PHE A 264 15.11 12.61 0.58
N TYR A 265 14.63 13.73 0.04
CA TYR A 265 15.44 14.95 -0.11
C TYR A 265 15.26 15.98 1.01
N ILE A 266 14.19 15.90 1.82
CA ILE A 266 13.96 16.80 2.97
C ILE A 266 15.15 16.83 3.95
N PRO A 267 15.76 15.69 4.36
CA PRO A 267 16.91 15.72 5.26
C PRO A 267 18.11 16.45 4.68
N GLY A 268 18.42 16.21 3.41
CA GLY A 268 19.53 16.87 2.71
C GLY A 268 19.31 18.37 2.57
N PHE A 269 18.08 18.77 2.22
CA PHE A 269 17.67 20.17 2.16
C PHE A 269 17.81 20.86 3.53
N ALA A 270 17.33 20.24 4.61
CA ALA A 270 17.45 20.81 5.95
C ALA A 270 18.91 21.07 6.34
N VAL A 271 19.81 20.11 6.08
CA VAL A 271 21.24 20.25 6.38
C VAL A 271 21.91 21.33 5.52
N GLN A 272 21.53 21.46 4.24
CA GLN A 272 22.07 22.50 3.35
C GLN A 272 21.81 23.92 3.86
N TYR A 273 20.67 24.15 4.50
CA TYR A 273 20.30 25.44 5.10
C TYR A 273 20.74 25.57 6.57
N GLY A 274 21.72 24.78 7.01
CA GLY A 274 22.37 24.91 8.32
C GLY A 274 21.62 24.26 9.49
N MET A 275 20.59 23.46 9.24
CA MET A 275 19.91 22.71 10.31
C MET A 275 20.74 21.49 10.73
N SER A 276 20.64 21.11 12.00
CA SER A 276 21.39 19.95 12.50
C SER A 276 20.85 18.64 11.93
N LYS A 277 21.72 17.62 11.85
CA LYS A 277 21.32 16.25 11.44
C LYS A 277 20.20 15.68 12.32
N ASN A 278 20.17 16.05 13.59
CA ASN A 278 19.10 15.64 14.53
C ASN A 278 17.75 16.26 14.12
N ILE A 279 17.73 17.55 13.77
CA ILE A 279 16.52 18.21 13.26
C ILE A 279 16.07 17.58 11.94
N ALA A 280 17.00 17.32 11.02
CA ALA A 280 16.70 16.66 9.75
C ALA A 280 16.04 15.29 9.94
N ALA A 281 16.50 14.48 10.91
CA ALA A 281 15.88 13.22 11.27
C ALA A 281 14.47 13.41 11.89
N LEU A 282 14.30 14.41 12.75
CA LEU A 282 12.99 14.75 13.34
C LEU A 282 11.96 15.14 12.28
N LEU A 283 12.35 15.84 11.22
CA LEU A 283 11.46 16.21 10.12
C LEU A 283 10.89 15.00 9.37
N VAL A 284 11.70 13.95 9.15
CA VAL A 284 11.23 12.68 8.56
C VAL A 284 10.26 11.99 9.51
N GLY A 285 10.59 11.95 10.80
CA GLY A 285 9.69 11.41 11.83
C GLY A 285 8.33 12.13 11.84
N LEU A 286 8.34 13.45 11.84
CA LEU A 286 7.13 14.28 11.78
C LEU A 286 6.31 14.03 10.50
N THR A 287 6.97 13.87 9.35
CA THR A 287 6.31 13.53 8.09
C THR A 287 5.55 12.19 8.21
N ASN A 288 6.20 11.16 8.76
CA ASN A 288 5.59 9.85 8.97
C ASN A 288 4.46 9.87 10.02
N GLY A 289 4.63 10.64 11.09
CA GLY A 289 3.60 10.85 12.11
C GLY A 289 2.35 11.55 11.55
N ALA A 290 2.55 12.63 10.80
CA ALA A 290 1.48 13.33 10.10
C ALA A 290 0.80 12.42 9.06
N SER A 291 1.57 11.56 8.37
CA SER A 291 1.01 10.54 7.48
C SER A 291 0.15 9.51 8.20
N GLY A 292 0.46 9.13 9.44
CA GLY A 292 -0.39 8.26 10.23
C GLY A 292 -1.77 8.88 10.47
N ILE A 293 -1.79 10.15 10.88
CA ILE A 293 -3.04 10.91 11.11
C ILE A 293 -3.81 11.07 9.79
N GLY A 294 -3.12 11.47 8.72
CA GLY A 294 -3.70 11.65 7.39
C GLY A 294 -4.37 10.40 6.82
N ARG A 295 -3.80 9.21 7.06
CA ARG A 295 -4.40 7.93 6.63
C ARG A 295 -5.78 7.71 7.24
N VAL A 296 -5.94 8.02 8.53
CA VAL A 296 -7.22 7.83 9.24
C VAL A 296 -8.24 8.89 8.85
N THR A 297 -7.84 10.16 8.86
CA THR A 297 -8.75 11.29 8.60
C THR A 297 -9.21 11.33 7.15
N LEU A 298 -8.30 11.20 6.19
CA LEU A 298 -8.63 11.21 4.76
C LEU A 298 -9.25 9.90 4.31
N GLY A 299 -8.92 8.78 4.97
CA GLY A 299 -9.63 7.51 4.82
C GLY A 299 -11.10 7.62 5.23
N TYR A 300 -11.39 8.23 6.38
CA TYR A 300 -12.77 8.52 6.80
C TYR A 300 -13.48 9.48 5.84
N LEU A 301 -12.81 10.53 5.39
CA LEU A 301 -13.40 11.48 4.43
C LEU A 301 -13.74 10.82 3.09
N ALA A 302 -12.96 9.81 2.68
CA ALA A 302 -13.21 9.07 1.45
C ALA A 302 -14.47 8.20 1.52
N ASP A 303 -14.86 7.74 2.71
CA ASP A 303 -16.10 6.98 2.90
C ASP A 303 -17.35 7.83 2.62
N THR A 304 -17.27 9.16 2.80
CA THR A 304 -18.41 10.08 2.58
C THR A 304 -18.36 10.81 1.25
N THR A 305 -17.18 11.21 0.79
CA THR A 305 -17.00 12.04 -0.42
C THR A 305 -16.56 11.24 -1.66
N GLY A 306 -16.22 9.96 -1.47
CA GLY A 306 -15.72 9.07 -2.52
C GLY A 306 -14.18 9.03 -2.57
N PRO A 307 -13.57 7.84 -2.72
CA PRO A 307 -12.11 7.67 -2.63
C PRO A 307 -11.34 8.35 -3.75
N VAL A 308 -11.91 8.45 -4.95
CA VAL A 308 -11.27 9.12 -6.09
C VAL A 308 -11.19 10.64 -5.86
N ASN A 309 -12.24 11.23 -5.31
CA ASN A 309 -12.29 12.68 -5.04
C ASN A 309 -11.23 13.08 -3.99
N VAL A 310 -11.13 12.30 -2.91
CA VAL A 310 -10.09 12.53 -1.88
C VAL A 310 -8.70 12.27 -2.44
N LEU A 311 -8.52 11.26 -3.31
CA LEU A 311 -7.23 11.01 -3.96
C LEU A 311 -6.81 12.19 -4.86
N ILE A 312 -7.73 12.76 -5.64
CA ILE A 312 -7.46 13.95 -6.46
C ILE A 312 -7.08 15.13 -5.56
N PHE A 313 -7.87 15.39 -4.51
CA PHE A 313 -7.57 16.42 -3.51
C PHE A 313 -6.15 16.27 -2.94
N CYS A 314 -5.78 15.04 -2.55
CA CYS A 314 -4.45 14.79 -2.01
C CYS A 314 -3.35 15.12 -3.03
N ASN A 315 -3.50 14.67 -4.28
CA ASN A 315 -2.49 14.92 -5.30
C ASN A 315 -2.34 16.41 -5.64
N VAL A 316 -3.46 17.14 -5.74
CA VAL A 316 -3.45 18.59 -6.01
C VAL A 316 -2.77 19.34 -4.86
N VAL A 317 -3.14 19.06 -3.62
CA VAL A 317 -2.54 19.73 -2.45
C VAL A 317 -1.05 19.37 -2.32
N ALA A 318 -0.67 18.11 -2.50
CA ALA A 318 0.73 17.70 -2.48
C ALA A 318 1.56 18.42 -3.55
N THR A 319 1.02 18.55 -4.77
CA THR A 319 1.66 19.29 -5.86
C THR A 319 1.85 20.77 -5.50
N LEU A 320 0.81 21.42 -4.98
CA LEU A 320 0.90 22.82 -4.56
C LEU A 320 1.94 23.02 -3.43
N LEU A 321 1.99 22.12 -2.45
CA LEU A 321 2.99 22.18 -1.37
C LEU A 321 4.42 22.03 -1.92
N ILE A 322 4.64 21.10 -2.86
CA ILE A 322 5.95 20.86 -3.46
C ILE A 322 6.43 22.06 -4.29
N PHE A 323 5.54 22.71 -5.06
CA PHE A 323 5.95 23.81 -5.93
C PHE A 323 5.92 25.19 -5.26
N LEU A 324 4.99 25.42 -4.33
CA LEU A 324 4.74 26.76 -3.77
C LEU A 324 5.30 26.95 -2.36
N LEU A 325 5.52 25.87 -1.59
CA LEU A 325 5.97 25.97 -0.21
C LEU A 325 7.40 25.46 -0.02
N TRP A 326 7.71 24.24 -0.50
CA TRP A 326 9.01 23.60 -0.25
C TRP A 326 10.22 24.42 -0.73
N PRO A 327 10.26 25.01 -1.95
CA PRO A 327 11.43 25.72 -2.44
C PRO A 327 11.79 26.94 -1.58
N PHE A 328 10.81 27.51 -0.89
CA PHE A 328 10.97 28.68 -0.03
C PHE A 328 11.11 28.31 1.46
N ALA A 329 10.97 27.04 1.82
CA ALA A 329 10.98 26.53 3.20
C ALA A 329 12.38 26.46 3.83
N THR A 330 13.17 27.53 3.72
CA THR A 330 14.58 27.59 4.15
C THR A 330 14.76 27.73 5.66
N THR A 331 13.69 28.04 6.39
CA THR A 331 13.69 28.17 7.86
C THR A 331 12.98 26.99 8.51
N LEU A 332 13.40 26.62 9.73
CA LEU A 332 12.80 25.51 10.47
C LEU A 332 11.27 25.62 10.62
N PRO A 333 10.67 26.77 11.00
CA PRO A 333 9.21 26.87 11.13
C PRO A 333 8.48 26.60 9.81
N LEU A 334 8.99 27.13 8.69
CA LEU A 334 8.35 26.96 7.38
C LEU A 334 8.49 25.52 6.88
N LEU A 335 9.64 24.90 7.14
CA LEU A 335 9.88 23.50 6.83
C LEU A 335 9.02 22.56 7.69
N LEU A 336 8.78 22.91 8.96
CA LEU A 336 7.86 22.19 9.84
C LEU A 336 6.43 22.21 9.30
N VAL A 337 5.95 23.37 8.84
CA VAL A 337 4.63 23.49 8.21
C VAL A 337 4.55 22.61 6.95
N PHE A 338 5.58 22.65 6.11
CA PHE A 338 5.64 21.81 4.91
C PHE A 338 5.57 20.31 5.24
N VAL A 339 6.42 19.80 6.14
CA VAL A 339 6.47 18.35 6.45
C VAL A 339 5.18 17.84 7.09
N ILE A 340 4.51 18.65 7.90
CA ILE A 340 3.25 18.27 8.53
C ILE A 340 2.12 18.21 7.49
N LEU A 341 1.97 19.26 6.68
CA LEU A 341 0.92 19.30 5.65
C LEU A 341 1.16 18.26 4.56
N PHE A 342 2.40 18.16 4.08
CA PHE A 342 2.79 17.17 3.09
C PHE A 342 2.62 15.76 3.66
N GLY A 343 3.10 15.49 4.87
CA GLY A 343 2.91 14.21 5.54
C GLY A 343 1.44 13.83 5.71
N PHE A 344 0.58 14.77 6.11
CA PHE A 344 -0.86 14.51 6.23
C PHE A 344 -1.48 14.06 4.90
N VAL A 345 -1.19 14.78 3.82
CA VAL A 345 -1.70 14.45 2.49
C VAL A 345 -1.03 13.20 1.90
N LEU A 346 0.23 12.96 2.25
CA LEU A 346 0.98 11.74 1.96
C LEU A 346 0.23 10.52 2.52
N GLY A 347 -0.30 10.65 3.74
CA GLY A 347 -1.11 9.62 4.37
C GLY A 347 -2.36 9.24 3.57
N GLY A 348 -3.11 10.23 3.10
CA GLY A 348 -4.37 9.99 2.39
C GLY A 348 -4.20 9.11 1.16
N PHE A 349 -3.26 9.44 0.27
CA PHE A 349 -2.98 8.63 -0.92
C PHE A 349 -2.61 7.18 -0.58
N ALA A 350 -1.74 6.95 0.42
CA ALA A 350 -1.29 5.62 0.80
C ALA A 350 -2.46 4.71 1.24
N SER A 351 -3.49 5.28 1.87
CA SER A 351 -4.70 4.56 2.28
C SER A 351 -5.73 4.36 1.16
N LEU A 352 -5.74 5.23 0.14
CA LEU A 352 -6.79 5.29 -0.87
C LEU A 352 -6.46 4.57 -2.17
N VAL A 353 -5.18 4.43 -2.54
CA VAL A 353 -4.77 3.68 -3.73
C VAL A 353 -5.30 2.23 -3.72
N PRO A 354 -5.22 1.46 -2.63
CA PRO A 354 -5.78 0.11 -2.60
C PRO A 354 -7.31 0.09 -2.66
N THR A 355 -7.96 1.11 -2.07
CA THR A 355 -9.42 1.24 -2.02
C THR A 355 -9.99 1.60 -3.40
N GLY A 356 -9.31 2.45 -4.18
CA GLY A 356 -9.73 2.84 -5.53
C GLY A 356 -9.73 1.68 -6.54
N ASN A 357 -8.79 0.75 -6.43
CA ASN A 357 -8.71 -0.43 -7.30
C ASN A 357 -9.84 -1.45 -7.03
N ALA A 358 -10.33 -1.52 -5.79
CA ALA A 358 -11.52 -2.29 -5.49
C ALA A 358 -12.76 -1.68 -6.16
N PHE A 359 -12.87 -0.35 -6.20
CA PHE A 359 -13.97 0.36 -6.86
C PHE A 359 -13.96 0.24 -8.39
N SER A 360 -12.79 0.19 -9.05
CA SER A 360 -12.74 -0.06 -10.49
C SER A 360 -13.21 -1.47 -10.84
N SER A 361 -12.86 -2.48 -10.03
CA SER A 361 -13.36 -3.85 -10.23
C SER A 361 -14.87 -3.99 -9.96
N LEU A 362 -15.42 -3.29 -8.95
CA LEU A 362 -16.85 -3.29 -8.65
C LEU A 362 -17.67 -2.47 -9.66
N SER A 363 -17.11 -1.37 -10.18
CA SER A 363 -17.76 -0.60 -11.25
C SER A 363 -17.72 -1.31 -12.60
N LEU A 364 -16.71 -2.16 -12.86
CA LEU A 364 -16.71 -3.06 -14.02
C LEU A 364 -17.83 -4.11 -13.97
N VAL A 365 -18.20 -4.59 -12.77
CA VAL A 365 -19.33 -5.52 -12.60
C VAL A 365 -20.67 -4.78 -12.73
N ASN A 366 -20.79 -3.56 -12.20
CA ASN A 366 -22.05 -2.80 -12.26
C ASN A 366 -22.30 -2.09 -13.60
N ILE A 367 -21.28 -1.87 -14.43
CA ILE A 367 -21.44 -1.33 -15.79
C ILE A 367 -21.75 -2.44 -16.81
N ALA A 368 -21.65 -3.72 -16.43
CA ALA A 368 -22.08 -4.84 -17.29
C ALA A 368 -23.60 -5.11 -17.22
N ILE A 369 -24.38 -4.32 -16.47
CA ILE A 369 -25.83 -4.46 -16.29
C ILE A 369 -26.61 -3.19 -16.74
N LEU A 370 -25.93 -2.21 -17.35
CA LEU A 370 -26.56 -1.08 -18.05
C LEU A 370 -25.99 -0.98 -19.45
#